data_AF-A0A2V6KB19-F1
#
_entry.id   AF-A0A2V6KB19-F1
#
_cell.length_a   1.000
_cell.length_b   1.000
_cell.length_c   1.000
_cell.angle_alpha   90.00
_cell.angle_beta   90.00
_cell.angle_gamma   90.00
#
_symmetry.space_group_name_H-M   'P 1'
#
loop_
_entity.id
_entity.type
_entity.pdbx_description
1 polymer ?
#
loop_
_entity_poly.entity_id
_entity_poly.type
_entity_poly.pdbx_seq_one_letter_code
_entity_poly.pdbx_strand_id
1 'polypeptide(L)'
;MKPNPARLHRKMNRSEVKEKLFLYRGPIDDADPQFREALAYARRDAELAEWLHEQAGYYDVIRSKLREIEPPGDLADKIIRHQPIPFHRDWTQILKLAAAIIISASITAASMKLWQRDRDRLIQGREIVVKGEVLDLTCYVAYNWSGSKHASCARDCIKSGLPVGIKAEDGKVYLLTGKEAHVNDELADYAAKIVTIKGKETAREGFAQIQVEEIRKF
;
A
#
# COMPACT_ATOMS: atom_id res chain seq x y z
N MET A 1 -19.13 21.29 -4.60
CA MET A 1 -18.89 22.23 -3.47
C MET A 1 -19.14 23.63 -4.00
N LYS A 2 -20.28 24.24 -3.66
CA LYS A 2 -20.63 25.59 -4.13
C LYS A 2 -19.76 26.62 -3.37
N PRO A 3 -19.21 27.66 -4.02
CA PRO A 3 -18.43 28.67 -3.33
C PRO A 3 -19.34 29.49 -2.39
N ASN A 4 -18.85 29.78 -1.19
CA ASN A 4 -19.54 30.53 -0.15
C ASN A 4 -19.68 32.03 -0.55
N PRO A 5 -20.90 32.56 -0.78
CA PRO A 5 -21.11 33.92 -1.30
C PRO A 5 -21.23 34.97 -0.18
N ALA A 6 -20.24 35.05 0.71
CA ALA A 6 -20.20 36.10 1.75
C ALA A 6 -18.77 36.41 2.22
N ARG A 7 -17.98 37.07 1.36
CA ARG A 7 -16.96 38.03 1.80
C ARG A 7 -17.19 39.34 1.06
N LEU A 8 -18.28 40.01 1.43
CA LEU A 8 -18.39 41.45 1.21
C LEU A 8 -17.26 42.10 2.00
N HIS A 9 -16.23 42.61 1.30
CA HIS A 9 -15.16 43.38 1.91
C HIS A 9 -15.76 44.68 2.49
N ARG A 10 -16.23 44.63 3.74
CA ARG A 10 -16.59 45.81 4.52
C ARG A 10 -15.35 46.71 4.58
N LYS A 11 -15.43 47.90 4.00
CA LYS A 11 -14.34 48.89 4.10
C LYS A 11 -14.12 49.23 5.57
N MET A 12 -12.89 49.06 6.03
CA MET A 12 -12.47 49.33 7.40
C MET A 12 -12.70 50.82 7.73
N ASN A 13 -13.30 51.10 8.89
CA ASN A 13 -13.53 52.46 9.36
C ASN A 13 -12.35 52.99 10.19
N ARG A 14 -12.31 54.30 10.46
CA ARG A 14 -11.18 54.95 11.14
C ARG A 14 -10.88 54.39 12.54
N SER A 15 -11.91 53.99 13.29
CA SER A 15 -11.73 53.37 14.62
C SER A 15 -11.08 52.00 14.51
N GLU A 16 -11.51 51.18 13.54
CA GLU A 16 -10.95 49.85 13.28
C GLU A 16 -9.48 49.95 12.80
N VAL A 17 -9.15 50.96 12.00
CA VAL A 17 -7.76 51.23 11.59
C VAL A 17 -6.91 51.57 12.82
N LYS A 18 -7.41 52.45 13.70
CA LYS A 18 -6.70 52.88 14.92
C LYS A 18 -6.47 51.71 15.88
N GLU A 19 -7.47 50.85 16.08
CA GLU A 19 -7.36 49.63 16.88
C GLU A 19 -6.31 48.67 16.29
N LYS A 20 -6.34 48.47 14.97
CA LYS A 20 -5.38 47.60 14.30
C LYS A 20 -3.95 48.13 14.38
N LEU A 21 -3.77 49.45 14.25
CA LEU A 21 -2.46 50.10 14.32
C LEU A 21 -1.98 50.34 15.75
N PHE A 22 -2.82 50.15 16.76
CA PHE A 22 -2.41 50.28 18.16
C PHE A 22 -1.26 49.32 18.52
N LEU A 23 -1.22 48.14 17.88
CA LEU A 23 -0.19 47.12 18.06
C LEU A 23 0.99 47.24 17.09
N TYR A 24 1.00 48.25 16.21
CA TYR A 24 2.05 48.43 15.20
C TYR A 24 3.31 49.05 15.84
N ARG A 25 4.45 48.36 15.75
CA ARG A 25 5.70 48.73 16.43
C ARG A 25 6.72 49.41 15.52
N GLY A 26 6.23 50.04 14.45
CA GLY A 26 7.06 50.71 13.44
C GLY A 26 7.59 49.76 12.37
N PRO A 27 8.74 50.08 11.74
CA PRO A 27 9.24 49.40 10.54
C PRO A 27 9.44 47.88 10.64
N ILE A 28 9.58 47.35 11.86
CA ILE A 28 9.68 45.89 12.09
C ILE A 28 8.41 45.14 11.66
N ASP A 29 7.26 45.81 11.70
CA ASP A 29 5.96 45.25 11.37
C ASP A 29 5.51 45.61 9.94
N ASP A 30 6.33 46.32 9.14
CA ASP A 30 5.98 46.74 7.77
C ASP A 30 5.73 45.56 6.81
N ALA A 31 6.44 44.45 7.04
CA ALA A 31 6.29 43.24 6.25
C ALA A 31 5.07 42.39 6.67
N ASP A 32 4.45 42.67 7.82
CA ASP A 32 3.33 41.89 8.32
C ASP A 32 2.04 42.21 7.53
N PRO A 33 1.44 41.22 6.84
CA PRO A 33 0.21 41.41 6.08
C PRO A 33 -0.96 41.96 6.91
N GLN A 34 -0.96 41.76 8.23
CA GLN A 34 -1.99 42.24 9.13
C GLN A 34 -2.10 43.77 9.12
N PHE A 35 -0.99 44.51 9.10
CA PHE A 35 -1.02 45.99 9.16
C PHE A 35 -1.14 46.66 7.79
N ARG A 36 -0.82 45.95 6.71
CA ARG A 36 -0.72 46.51 5.35
C ARG A 36 -1.92 47.37 4.91
N GLU A 37 -3.14 46.88 5.12
CA GLU A 37 -4.37 47.61 4.75
C GLU A 37 -4.60 48.84 5.64
N ALA A 38 -4.31 48.73 6.94
CA ALA A 38 -4.47 49.81 7.90
C ALA A 38 -3.44 50.93 7.69
N LEU A 39 -2.18 50.58 7.40
CA LEU A 39 -1.13 51.52 7.03
C LEU A 39 -1.48 52.26 5.73
N ALA A 40 -2.05 51.57 4.74
CA ALA A 40 -2.49 52.19 3.50
C ALA A 40 -3.64 53.19 3.71
N TYR A 41 -4.54 52.91 4.65
CA TYR A 41 -5.60 53.84 5.06
C TYR A 41 -5.02 55.07 5.77
N ALA A 42 -4.16 54.86 6.77
CA ALA A 42 -3.54 55.93 7.55
C ALA A 42 -2.74 56.91 6.68
N ARG A 43 -2.04 56.43 5.64
CA ARG A 43 -1.33 57.30 4.68
C ARG A 43 -2.23 58.28 3.92
N ARG A 44 -3.54 58.01 3.84
CA ARG A 44 -4.52 58.84 3.12
C ARG A 44 -5.30 59.78 4.04
N ASP A 45 -5.20 59.61 5.35
CA ASP A 45 -5.89 60.38 6.38
C ASP A 45 -4.84 61.11 7.22
N ALA A 46 -4.75 62.43 7.05
CA ALA A 46 -3.70 63.24 7.69
C ALA A 46 -3.75 63.16 9.22
N GLU A 47 -4.94 63.10 9.81
CA GLU A 47 -5.12 63.06 11.26
C GLU A 47 -4.70 61.68 11.82
N LEU A 48 -4.97 60.61 11.07
CA LEU A 48 -4.52 59.28 11.46
C LEU A 48 -3.02 59.06 11.25
N ALA A 49 -2.44 59.67 10.22
CA ALA A 49 -0.99 59.66 10.00
C ALA A 49 -0.25 60.38 11.13
N GLU A 50 -0.76 61.53 11.56
CA GLU A 50 -0.20 62.29 12.69
C GLU A 50 -0.30 61.51 14.00
N TRP A 51 -1.47 60.92 14.29
CA TRP A 51 -1.64 60.04 15.45
C TRP A 51 -0.67 58.84 15.42
N LEU A 52 -0.50 58.19 14.27
CA LEU A 52 0.41 57.06 14.13
C LEU A 52 1.87 57.47 14.36
N HIS A 53 2.26 58.66 13.89
CA HIS A 53 3.58 59.22 14.13
C HIS A 53 3.83 59.49 15.62
N GLU A 54 2.84 60.07 16.32
CA GLU A 54 2.90 60.28 17.77
C GLU A 54 3.03 58.95 18.54
N GLN A 55 2.23 57.94 18.17
CA GLN A 55 2.31 56.60 18.76
C GLN A 55 3.68 55.94 18.57
N ALA A 56 4.24 56.03 17.36
CA ALA A 56 5.57 55.51 17.06
C ALA A 56 6.64 56.15 17.97
N GLY A 57 6.52 57.45 18.26
CA GLY A 57 7.39 58.16 19.19
C GLY A 57 7.40 57.56 20.61
N TYR A 58 6.23 57.21 21.17
CA TYR A 58 6.17 56.54 22.47
C TYR A 58 6.85 55.17 22.46
N TYR A 59 6.65 54.38 21.40
CA TYR A 59 7.30 53.08 21.26
C TYR A 59 8.82 53.20 21.12
N ASP A 60 9.32 54.21 20.41
CA ASP A 60 10.76 54.45 20.27
C ASP A 60 11.40 54.85 21.60
N VAL A 61 10.72 55.65 22.43
CA VAL A 61 11.16 55.94 23.80
C VAL A 61 11.23 54.67 24.64
N ILE A 62 10.17 53.86 24.65
CA ILE A 62 10.14 52.59 25.40
C ILE A 62 11.27 51.67 24.91
N ARG A 63 11.44 51.53 23.60
CA ARG A 63 12.48 50.70 22.99
C ARG A 63 13.88 51.19 23.36
N SER A 64 14.10 52.50 23.38
CA SER A 64 15.39 53.07 23.79
C SER A 64 15.72 52.69 25.24
N LYS A 65 14.74 52.80 26.14
CA LYS A 65 14.90 52.42 27.56
C LYS A 65 15.10 50.93 27.77
N LEU A 66 14.39 50.08 27.02
CA LEU A 66 14.60 48.64 27.09
C LEU A 66 15.97 48.21 26.57
N ARG A 67 16.53 48.91 25.58
CA ARG A 67 17.90 48.64 25.06
C ARG A 67 19.00 49.02 26.03
N GLU A 68 18.75 49.90 27.00
CA GLU A 68 19.70 50.21 28.08
C GLU A 68 19.87 49.04 29.06
N ILE A 69 18.98 48.04 29.04
CA ILE A 69 19.02 46.87 29.92
C ILE A 69 19.81 45.75 29.23
N GLU A 70 20.92 45.32 29.83
CA GLU A 70 21.65 44.16 29.35
C GLU A 70 20.83 42.87 29.55
N PRO A 71 20.57 42.09 28.49
CA PRO A 71 19.86 40.83 28.62
C PRO A 71 20.73 39.78 29.35
N PRO A 72 20.16 38.97 30.26
CA PRO A 72 20.87 37.84 30.85
C PRO A 72 21.38 36.87 29.78
N GLY A 73 22.62 36.39 29.94
CA GLY A 73 23.28 35.54 28.92
C GLY A 73 22.58 34.20 28.63
N ASP A 74 21.70 33.72 29.51
CA ASP A 74 20.97 32.46 29.37
C ASP A 74 19.53 32.62 28.84
N LEU A 75 19.12 33.84 28.51
CA LEU A 75 17.74 34.17 28.13
C LEU A 75 17.35 33.52 26.80
N ALA A 76 18.20 33.59 25.78
CA ALA A 76 17.94 33.01 24.47
C ALA A 76 17.69 31.49 24.57
N ASP A 77 18.53 30.81 25.34
CA ASP A 77 18.42 29.37 25.58
C ASP A 77 17.12 29.01 26.33
N LYS A 78 16.72 29.81 27.33
CA LYS A 78 15.45 29.61 28.03
C LYS A 78 14.25 29.79 27.09
N ILE A 79 14.29 30.79 26.20
CA ILE A 79 13.20 31.01 25.22
C ILE A 79 13.11 29.82 24.27
N ILE A 80 14.23 29.39 23.67
CA ILE A 80 14.25 28.27 22.71
C ILE A 80 13.75 26.98 23.36
N ARG A 81 14.17 26.70 24.61
CA ARG A 81 13.74 25.48 25.33
C ARG A 81 12.25 25.46 25.68
N HIS A 82 11.65 26.62 25.91
CA HIS A 82 10.24 26.72 26.34
C HIS A 82 9.28 27.15 25.23
N GLN A 83 9.79 27.44 24.02
CA GLN A 83 8.93 27.78 22.91
C GLN A 83 8.16 26.54 22.43
N PRO A 84 6.81 26.55 22.45
CA PRO A 84 6.04 25.42 21.94
C PRO A 84 6.33 25.26 20.45
N ILE A 85 6.87 24.10 20.06
CA ILE A 85 7.07 23.76 18.66
C ILE A 85 5.68 23.68 18.00
N PRO A 86 5.36 24.55 17.01
CA PRO A 86 4.08 24.45 16.33
C PRO A 86 4.10 23.19 15.47
N PHE A 87 3.44 22.13 15.93
CA PHE A 87 3.13 20.96 15.10
C PHE A 87 2.09 21.36 14.06
N HIS A 88 2.54 21.90 12.93
CA HIS A 88 1.67 22.08 11.77
C HIS A 88 1.43 20.70 11.15
N ARG A 89 0.31 20.07 11.51
CA ARG A 89 -0.12 18.80 10.93
C ARG A 89 -0.45 19.03 9.45
N ASP A 90 0.50 18.69 8.58
CA ASP A 90 0.32 18.80 7.13
C ASP A 90 -0.66 17.71 6.65
N TRP A 91 -1.94 18.07 6.66
CA TRP A 91 -3.04 17.22 6.20
C TRP A 91 -2.84 16.70 4.77
N THR A 92 -2.05 17.38 3.93
CA THR A 92 -1.78 16.93 2.57
C THR A 92 -0.90 15.67 2.53
N GLN A 93 0.06 15.54 3.45
CA GLN A 93 0.91 14.35 3.55
C GLN A 93 0.14 13.14 4.09
N ILE A 94 -0.76 13.37 5.05
CA ILE A 94 -1.64 12.33 5.60
C ILE A 94 -2.56 11.78 4.49
N LEU A 95 -3.14 12.66 3.68
CA LEU A 95 -3.99 12.26 2.55
C LEU A 95 -3.23 11.47 1.48
N LYS A 96 -1.98 11.86 1.17
CA LYS A 96 -1.11 11.12 0.24
C LYS A 96 -0.80 9.71 0.75
N LEU A 97 -0.48 9.57 2.04
CA LEU A 97 -0.22 8.27 2.66
C LEU A 97 -1.46 7.37 2.65
N ALA A 98 -2.64 7.91 2.98
CA ALA A 98 -3.89 7.17 2.94
C ALA A 98 -4.21 6.66 1.52
N ALA A 99 -4.03 7.51 0.50
CA ALA A 99 -4.23 7.12 -0.89
C ALA A 99 -3.25 6.00 -1.32
N ALA A 100 -1.98 6.10 -0.94
CA ALA A 100 -0.97 5.07 -1.24
C ALA A 100 -1.33 3.71 -0.62
N ILE A 101 -1.79 3.70 0.63
CA ILE A 101 -2.23 2.47 1.31
C ILE A 101 -3.42 1.85 0.57
N ILE A 102 -4.44 2.63 0.21
CA ILE A 102 -5.63 2.13 -0.50
C ILE A 102 -5.25 1.53 -1.86
N ILE A 103 -4.36 2.19 -2.61
CA ILE A 103 -3.90 1.68 -3.91
C ILE A 103 -3.14 0.35 -3.71
N SER A 104 -2.22 0.29 -2.75
CA SER A 104 -1.44 -0.93 -2.48
C SER A 104 -2.32 -2.12 -2.05
N ALA A 105 -3.32 -1.88 -1.19
CA ALA A 105 -4.27 -2.90 -0.76
C ALA A 105 -5.14 -3.39 -1.93
N SER A 106 -5.57 -2.48 -2.80
CA SER A 106 -6.39 -2.80 -3.97
C SER A 106 -5.63 -3.68 -4.98
N ILE A 107 -4.36 -3.35 -5.25
CA ILE A 107 -3.50 -4.16 -6.12
C ILE A 107 -3.30 -5.55 -5.52
N THR A 108 -2.96 -5.63 -4.23
CA THR A 108 -2.74 -6.90 -3.53
C THR A 108 -3.98 -7.80 -3.59
N ALA A 109 -5.16 -7.24 -3.32
CA ALA A 109 -6.43 -7.96 -3.40
C ALA A 109 -6.74 -8.44 -4.83
N ALA A 110 -6.49 -7.61 -5.85
CA ALA A 110 -6.68 -7.99 -7.25
C ALA A 110 -5.74 -9.14 -7.67
N SER A 111 -4.46 -9.07 -7.28
CA SER A 111 -3.50 -10.15 -7.55
C SER A 111 -3.88 -11.46 -6.85
N MET A 112 -4.33 -11.39 -5.59
CA MET A 112 -4.75 -12.56 -4.82
C MET A 112 -6.01 -13.21 -5.43
N LYS A 113 -6.96 -12.38 -5.88
CA LYS A 113 -8.17 -12.85 -6.56
C LYS A 113 -7.85 -13.48 -7.93
N LEU A 114 -6.87 -12.95 -8.65
CA LEU A 114 -6.42 -13.53 -9.92
C LEU A 114 -5.80 -14.92 -9.71
N TRP A 115 -4.99 -15.08 -8.66
CA TRP A 115 -4.39 -16.37 -8.30
C TRP A 115 -5.43 -17.41 -7.86
N GLN A 116 -6.44 -16.98 -7.10
CA GLN A 116 -7.57 -17.86 -6.74
C GLN A 116 -8.35 -18.32 -7.98
N ARG A 117 -8.57 -17.43 -8.96
CA ARG A 117 -9.35 -17.76 -10.16
C ARG A 117 -8.72 -18.83 -11.03
N ASP A 118 -7.40 -18.87 -11.13
CA ASP A 118 -6.71 -19.92 -11.89
C ASP A 118 -6.80 -21.30 -11.19
N ARG A 119 -6.94 -21.34 -9.86
CA ARG A 119 -7.15 -22.60 -9.12
C ARG A 119 -8.53 -23.20 -9.35
N ASP A 120 -9.55 -22.35 -9.50
CA ASP A 120 -10.95 -22.78 -9.63
C ASP A 120 -11.40 -22.96 -11.10
N ARG A 121 -10.45 -22.84 -12.05
CA ARG A 121 -10.77 -22.96 -13.46
C ARG A 121 -11.18 -24.40 -13.79
N LEU A 122 -12.43 -24.56 -14.21
CA LEU A 122 -12.91 -25.80 -14.82
C LEU A 122 -12.17 -26.02 -16.15
N ILE A 123 -11.34 -27.07 -16.21
CA ILE A 123 -10.73 -27.54 -17.46
C ILE A 123 -11.51 -28.76 -17.90
N GLN A 124 -12.05 -28.73 -19.12
CA GLN A 124 -12.79 -29.86 -19.69
C GLN A 124 -12.10 -30.33 -20.97
N GLY A 125 -11.40 -31.46 -20.89
CA GLY A 125 -11.00 -32.25 -22.04
C GLY A 125 -9.86 -31.67 -22.88
N ARG A 126 -9.01 -30.81 -22.30
CA ARG A 126 -7.84 -30.29 -23.00
C ARG A 126 -6.81 -31.40 -23.16
N GLU A 127 -6.40 -31.68 -24.40
CA GLU A 127 -5.29 -32.63 -24.63
C GLU A 127 -3.97 -32.02 -24.15
N ILE A 128 -3.24 -32.76 -23.32
CA ILE A 128 -1.93 -32.37 -22.80
C ILE A 128 -0.95 -33.54 -22.88
N VAL A 129 0.34 -33.22 -22.87
CA VAL A 129 1.44 -34.19 -22.77
C VAL A 129 2.26 -33.81 -21.54
N VAL A 130 2.37 -34.75 -20.60
CA VAL A 130 3.05 -34.55 -19.31
C VAL A 130 4.17 -35.56 -19.17
N LYS A 131 5.39 -35.06 -18.95
CA LYS A 131 6.54 -35.86 -18.54
C LYS A 131 6.74 -35.70 -17.04
N GLY A 132 6.95 -36.80 -16.33
CA GLY A 132 6.99 -36.77 -14.88
C GLY A 132 7.14 -38.13 -14.21
N GLU A 133 7.22 -38.08 -12.88
CA GLU A 133 7.38 -39.26 -12.01
C GLU A 133 6.03 -39.92 -11.72
N VAL A 134 5.91 -41.24 -11.90
CA VAL A 134 4.71 -42.00 -11.49
C VAL A 134 4.67 -42.14 -9.98
N LEU A 135 3.52 -41.82 -9.37
CA LEU A 135 3.32 -41.79 -7.92
C LEU A 135 2.19 -42.73 -7.48
N ASP A 136 2.32 -43.28 -6.27
CA ASP A 136 1.17 -43.60 -5.43
C ASP A 136 0.70 -42.31 -4.76
N LEU A 137 -0.48 -41.81 -5.14
CA LEU A 137 -0.99 -40.54 -4.63
C LEU A 137 -1.36 -40.60 -3.15
N THR A 138 -1.68 -41.78 -2.62
CA THR A 138 -2.01 -41.93 -1.20
C THR A 138 -0.80 -41.58 -0.34
N CYS A 139 0.34 -42.22 -0.62
CA CYS A 139 1.58 -41.98 0.09
C CYS A 139 2.18 -40.60 -0.21
N TYR A 140 2.10 -40.15 -1.47
CA TYR A 140 2.61 -38.83 -1.84
C TYR A 140 1.85 -37.70 -1.14
N VAL A 141 0.52 -37.74 -1.10
CA VAL A 141 -0.28 -36.67 -0.46
C VAL A 141 -0.15 -36.72 1.06
N ALA A 142 -0.13 -37.89 1.67
CA ALA A 142 -0.04 -38.02 3.13
C ALA A 142 1.36 -37.72 3.68
N TYR A 143 2.42 -38.12 2.98
CA TYR A 143 3.78 -38.15 3.52
C TYR A 143 4.83 -37.53 2.60
N ASN A 144 4.45 -37.00 1.44
CA ASN A 144 5.36 -36.50 0.40
C ASN A 144 6.41 -37.55 -0.02
N TRP A 145 6.01 -38.83 -0.01
CA TRP A 145 6.87 -39.92 -0.42
C TRP A 145 6.92 -40.06 -1.95
N SER A 146 8.12 -39.99 -2.49
CA SER A 146 8.41 -40.24 -3.91
C SER A 146 9.87 -40.71 -4.06
N GLY A 147 10.28 -40.97 -5.30
CA GLY A 147 11.63 -41.35 -5.67
C GLY A 147 11.95 -42.82 -5.45
N SER A 148 13.16 -43.20 -5.84
CA SER A 148 13.62 -44.59 -5.88
C SER A 148 13.47 -45.35 -4.55
N LYS A 149 13.59 -44.67 -3.41
CA LYS A 149 13.40 -45.26 -2.07
C LYS A 149 11.98 -45.76 -1.82
N HIS A 150 10.98 -45.17 -2.50
CA HIS A 150 9.58 -45.53 -2.34
C HIS A 150 9.04 -46.36 -3.53
N ALA A 151 9.88 -46.68 -4.52
CA ALA A 151 9.46 -47.32 -5.78
C ALA A 151 8.76 -48.68 -5.58
N SER A 152 9.31 -49.56 -4.73
CA SER A 152 8.74 -50.89 -4.49
C SER A 152 7.40 -50.82 -3.77
N CYS A 153 7.34 -50.03 -2.70
CA CYS A 153 6.11 -49.80 -1.94
C CYS A 153 5.02 -49.18 -2.83
N ALA A 154 5.36 -48.13 -3.57
CA ALA A 154 4.43 -47.47 -4.49
C ALA A 154 3.91 -48.43 -5.57
N ARG A 155 4.79 -49.26 -6.16
CA ARG A 155 4.38 -50.30 -7.13
C ARG A 155 3.33 -51.23 -6.53
N ASP A 156 3.61 -51.77 -5.35
CA ASP A 156 2.75 -52.78 -4.73
C ASP A 156 1.40 -52.17 -4.32
N CYS A 157 1.41 -50.92 -3.84
CA CYS A 157 0.22 -50.11 -3.57
C CYS A 157 -0.62 -49.85 -4.83
N ILE A 158 0.02 -49.47 -5.94
CA ILE A 158 -0.65 -49.25 -7.23
C ILE A 158 -1.24 -50.57 -7.74
N LYS A 159 -0.53 -51.71 -7.68
CA LYS A 159 -1.09 -53.03 -8.04
C LYS A 159 -2.28 -53.42 -7.18
N SER A 160 -2.34 -52.94 -5.94
CA SER A 160 -3.46 -53.17 -5.02
C SER A 160 -4.65 -52.24 -5.26
N GLY A 161 -4.59 -51.38 -6.29
CA GLY A 161 -5.69 -50.50 -6.68
C GLY A 161 -5.65 -49.09 -6.07
N LEU A 162 -4.58 -48.70 -5.36
CA LEU A 162 -4.46 -47.33 -4.87
C LEU A 162 -4.29 -46.32 -6.02
N PRO A 163 -4.75 -45.06 -5.85
CA PRO A 163 -4.74 -44.09 -6.95
C PRO A 163 -3.33 -43.80 -7.46
N VAL A 164 -3.11 -44.08 -8.75
CA VAL A 164 -1.86 -43.76 -9.45
C VAL A 164 -1.93 -42.35 -10.02
N GLY A 165 -0.82 -41.63 -9.91
CA GLY A 165 -0.69 -40.28 -10.46
C GLY A 165 0.64 -40.04 -11.13
N ILE A 166 0.82 -38.83 -11.63
CA ILE A 166 2.09 -38.35 -12.17
C ILE A 166 2.41 -36.97 -11.59
N LYS A 167 3.66 -36.80 -11.13
CA LYS A 167 4.22 -35.49 -10.80
C LYS A 167 5.02 -34.97 -11.98
N ALA A 168 4.46 -33.97 -12.64
CA ALA A 168 5.06 -33.29 -13.77
C ALA A 168 6.36 -32.56 -13.39
N GLU A 169 7.20 -32.28 -14.38
CA GLU A 169 8.44 -31.50 -14.19
C GLU A 169 8.17 -30.07 -13.66
N ASP A 170 6.98 -29.50 -13.91
CA ASP A 170 6.54 -28.20 -13.35
C ASP A 170 6.04 -28.29 -11.90
N GLY A 171 6.05 -29.49 -11.30
CA GLY A 171 5.63 -29.76 -9.93
C GLY A 171 4.14 -30.04 -9.76
N LYS A 172 3.31 -29.92 -10.82
CA LYS A 172 1.89 -30.28 -10.75
C LYS A 172 1.71 -31.79 -10.63
N VAL A 173 0.67 -32.19 -9.91
CA VAL A 173 0.34 -33.60 -9.71
C VAL A 173 -1.03 -33.87 -10.30
N TYR A 174 -1.12 -34.95 -11.07
CA TYR A 174 -2.33 -35.37 -11.76
C TYR A 174 -2.72 -36.78 -11.33
N LEU A 175 -4.00 -37.00 -11.04
CA LEU A 175 -4.57 -38.35 -11.01
C LEU A 175 -4.61 -38.92 -12.42
N LEU A 176 -4.17 -40.16 -12.60
CA LEU A 176 -4.24 -40.83 -13.89
C LEU A 176 -5.43 -41.80 -13.92
N THR A 177 -6.27 -41.66 -14.94
CA THR A 177 -7.45 -42.51 -15.15
C THR A 177 -7.46 -43.03 -16.59
N GLY A 178 -8.07 -44.18 -16.83
CA GLY A 178 -8.38 -44.65 -18.18
C GLY A 178 -9.76 -44.15 -18.61
N LYS A 179 -10.13 -44.43 -19.87
CA LYS A 179 -11.45 -44.05 -20.40
C LYS A 179 -12.60 -44.78 -19.72
N GLU A 180 -12.43 -46.07 -19.47
CA GLU A 180 -13.46 -46.97 -18.91
C GLU A 180 -12.90 -47.86 -17.78
N ALA A 181 -11.61 -47.75 -17.46
CA ALA A 181 -10.93 -48.59 -16.47
C ALA A 181 -9.81 -47.83 -15.75
N HIS A 182 -9.30 -48.41 -14.66
CA HIS A 182 -8.08 -47.95 -14.00
C HIS A 182 -6.85 -48.25 -14.85
N VAL A 183 -5.80 -47.43 -14.73
CA VAL A 183 -4.52 -47.58 -15.46
C VAL A 183 -3.41 -48.13 -14.57
N ASN A 184 -3.78 -48.68 -13.41
CA ASN A 184 -2.87 -49.17 -12.38
C ASN A 184 -1.93 -50.26 -12.91
N ASP A 185 -2.46 -51.26 -13.60
CA ASP A 185 -1.67 -52.39 -14.13
C ASP A 185 -0.62 -51.93 -15.15
N GLU A 186 -0.93 -50.91 -15.95
CA GLU A 186 -0.04 -50.37 -16.98
C GLU A 186 1.13 -49.55 -16.41
N LEU A 187 0.94 -49.00 -15.21
CA LEU A 187 1.82 -48.02 -14.57
C LEU A 187 2.52 -48.52 -13.30
N ALA A 188 2.04 -49.59 -12.68
CA ALA A 188 2.59 -50.09 -11.42
C ALA A 188 4.11 -50.34 -11.52
N ASP A 189 4.56 -51.03 -12.56
CA ASP A 189 5.99 -51.33 -12.76
C ASP A 189 6.84 -50.09 -13.13
N TYR A 190 6.17 -48.94 -13.28
CA TYR A 190 6.77 -47.63 -13.50
C TYR A 190 6.71 -46.72 -12.27
N ALA A 191 6.28 -47.21 -11.11
CA ALA A 191 6.30 -46.45 -9.86
C ALA A 191 7.68 -45.85 -9.58
N ALA A 192 7.69 -44.55 -9.24
CA ALA A 192 8.88 -43.70 -9.07
C ALA A 192 9.82 -43.58 -10.28
N LYS A 193 9.39 -44.03 -11.47
CA LYS A 193 10.10 -43.82 -12.74
C LYS A 193 9.51 -42.65 -13.48
N ILE A 194 10.32 -42.08 -14.38
CA ILE A 194 9.87 -41.03 -15.29
C ILE A 194 9.20 -41.66 -16.51
N VAL A 195 7.96 -41.23 -16.79
CA VAL A 195 7.22 -41.59 -18.00
C VAL A 195 6.71 -40.33 -18.68
N THR A 196 6.22 -40.46 -19.91
CA THR A 196 5.47 -39.40 -20.59
C THR A 196 4.05 -39.88 -20.87
N ILE A 197 3.07 -39.13 -20.38
CA ILE A 197 1.64 -39.41 -20.52
C ILE A 197 1.04 -38.39 -21.49
N LYS A 198 0.36 -38.88 -22.52
CA LYS A 198 -0.55 -38.07 -23.33
C LYS A 198 -1.98 -38.41 -22.93
N GLY A 199 -2.82 -37.39 -22.78
CA GLY A 199 -4.22 -37.59 -22.45
C GLY A 199 -5.01 -36.31 -22.29
N LYS A 200 -6.27 -36.45 -21.88
CA LYS A 200 -7.20 -35.34 -21.68
C LYS A 200 -7.21 -34.89 -20.22
N GLU A 201 -6.81 -33.65 -19.99
CA GLU A 201 -6.87 -33.00 -18.68
C GLU A 201 -8.31 -32.60 -18.36
N THR A 202 -8.76 -32.98 -17.16
CA THR A 202 -9.90 -32.34 -16.52
C THR A 202 -9.50 -31.85 -15.14
N ALA A 203 -9.96 -30.65 -14.79
CA ALA A 203 -9.67 -30.05 -13.50
C ALA A 203 -10.92 -29.40 -12.89
N ARG A 204 -11.10 -29.59 -11.59
CA ARG A 204 -12.19 -29.02 -10.80
C ARG A 204 -11.72 -28.75 -9.37
N GLU A 205 -11.94 -27.53 -8.90
CA GLU A 205 -11.69 -27.11 -7.50
C GLU A 205 -10.28 -27.49 -6.99
N GLY A 206 -9.26 -27.30 -7.84
CA GLY A 206 -7.87 -27.63 -7.53
C GLY A 206 -7.49 -29.12 -7.62
N PHE A 207 -8.43 -30.01 -7.97
CA PHE A 207 -8.12 -31.39 -8.31
C PHE A 207 -7.99 -31.53 -9.82
N ALA A 208 -6.88 -32.11 -10.29
CA ALA A 208 -6.62 -32.33 -11.71
C ALA A 208 -6.41 -33.82 -11.97
N GLN A 209 -7.00 -34.30 -13.06
CA GLN A 209 -6.76 -35.63 -13.58
C GLN A 209 -6.39 -35.58 -15.06
N ILE A 210 -5.75 -36.65 -15.53
CA ILE A 210 -5.51 -36.90 -16.94
C ILE A 210 -6.14 -38.25 -17.26
N GLN A 211 -7.11 -38.23 -18.17
CA GLN A 211 -7.59 -39.44 -18.82
C GLN A 211 -6.54 -39.87 -19.85
N VAL A 212 -5.79 -40.92 -19.53
CA VAL A 212 -4.64 -41.43 -20.28
C VAL A 212 -5.10 -41.98 -21.63
N GLU A 213 -4.41 -41.55 -22.69
CA GLU A 213 -4.59 -42.05 -24.06
C GLU A 213 -3.33 -42.75 -24.57
N GLU A 214 -2.14 -42.31 -24.14
CA GLU A 214 -0.86 -42.92 -24.52
C GLU A 214 0.14 -42.83 -23.35
N ILE A 215 0.89 -43.92 -23.12
CA ILE A 215 1.97 -43.99 -22.12
C ILE A 215 3.28 -44.30 -22.84
N ARG A 216 4.21 -43.35 -22.84
CA ARG A 216 5.58 -43.53 -23.31
C ARG A 216 6.51 -43.81 -22.14
N LYS A 217 7.19 -44.95 -22.23
CA LYS A 217 8.03 -45.56 -21.20
C LYS A 217 9.48 -45.47 -21.66
N PHE A 218 10.40 -45.18 -20.74
CA PHE A 218 11.85 -45.06 -21.01
C PHE A 218 12.62 -46.08 -20.17
#